data_AF-A0A554VUG7-F1
#
_entry.id   AF-A0A554VUG7-F1
#
_cell.length_a   1.000
_cell.length_b   1.000
_cell.length_c   1.000
_cell.angle_alpha   90.00
_cell.angle_beta   90.00
_cell.angle_gamma   90.00
#
_symmetry.space_group_name_H-M   'P 1'
#
loop_
_entity.id
_entity.type
_entity.pdbx_description
1 polymer ?
#
loop_
_entity_poly.entity_id
_entity_poly.type
_entity_poly.pdbx_seq_one_letter_code
_entity_poly.pdbx_strand_id
1 'polypeptide(L)'
;MSEISAEHNEVDHWPDELLVAGDWHGNTIWMEKVLRAAARSGHKTIIHVGDLAVLWPAANDNDKFTKVLKRRLDEHDLTLVFVDGNHDVHPKLRALPVNEDGFGVINDRLLYAPRGHRWNWSGVRFGALGGAYSVDRRSRKLGKSWWEGEETSEADVCRLGPGRLDVLITHEVPAGIDVVSEFSFGLPKVIEQEAYANRLLVRDAVRNTEPRLVFSGHWHQRRSALMPNMGTQVHVLHMDQFEGNVVALNLKTLGVREYPLD
;
A
#
# COMPACT_ATOMS: atom_id res chain seq x y z
N MET A 1 -41.03 -33.46 -0.19
CA MET A 1 -39.81 -33.32 -1.00
C MET A 1 -38.90 -32.35 -0.26
N SER A 2 -37.69 -32.82 -0.02
CA SER A 2 -36.58 -32.26 0.76
C SER A 2 -36.47 -30.74 0.89
N GLU A 3 -36.30 -30.30 2.14
CA GLU A 3 -35.48 -29.17 2.55
C GLU A 3 -34.05 -29.28 1.98
N ILE A 4 -33.45 -28.13 1.70
CA ILE A 4 -32.18 -27.65 2.29
C ILE A 4 -32.00 -26.23 1.71
N SER A 5 -32.26 -25.22 2.54
CA SER A 5 -31.69 -23.90 2.32
C SER A 5 -30.19 -24.03 2.54
N ALA A 6 -29.40 -23.79 1.50
CA ALA A 6 -27.97 -23.63 1.65
C ALA A 6 -27.70 -22.33 2.42
N GLU A 7 -27.66 -22.42 3.75
CA GLU A 7 -26.90 -21.49 4.57
C GLU A 7 -25.45 -21.56 4.07
N HIS A 8 -25.06 -20.58 3.27
CA HIS A 8 -23.66 -20.31 3.02
C HIS A 8 -23.07 -19.81 4.34
N ASN A 9 -22.53 -20.74 5.13
CA ASN A 9 -21.57 -20.42 6.17
C ASN A 9 -20.30 -19.91 5.48
N GLU A 10 -20.30 -18.64 5.04
CA GLU A 10 -19.07 -17.90 4.87
C GLU A 10 -18.47 -17.72 6.26
N VAL A 11 -17.62 -18.66 6.64
CA VAL A 11 -16.69 -18.42 7.75
C VAL A 11 -15.77 -17.33 7.22
N ASP A 12 -16.04 -16.09 7.64
CA ASP A 12 -15.28 -14.90 7.29
C ASP A 12 -13.82 -15.13 7.75
N HIS A 13 -12.95 -15.59 6.83
CA HIS A 13 -11.56 -15.95 7.11
C HIS A 13 -10.65 -14.73 7.29
N TRP A 14 -11.23 -13.53 7.36
CA TRP A 14 -10.54 -12.27 7.33
C TRP A 14 -10.19 -11.76 8.73
N PRO A 15 -9.08 -11.01 8.86
CA PRO A 15 -8.51 -10.70 10.16
C PRO A 15 -9.37 -9.75 10.99
N ASP A 16 -9.32 -9.89 12.32
CA ASP A 16 -9.82 -8.89 13.26
C ASP A 16 -8.86 -7.69 13.39
N GLU A 17 -7.56 -7.95 13.26
CA GLU A 17 -6.46 -6.97 13.30
C GLU A 17 -5.42 -7.33 12.22
N LEU A 18 -4.93 -6.32 11.51
CA LEU A 18 -3.88 -6.46 10.51
C LEU A 18 -2.77 -5.42 10.73
N LEU A 19 -1.61 -5.65 10.13
CA LEU A 19 -0.55 -4.64 10.09
C LEU A 19 -0.62 -3.84 8.79
N VAL A 20 -0.32 -2.55 8.87
CA VAL A 20 -0.08 -1.69 7.71
C VAL A 20 1.36 -1.23 7.72
N ALA A 21 2.07 -1.45 6.62
CA ALA A 21 3.51 -1.21 6.48
C ALA A 21 3.82 -0.17 5.41
N GLY A 22 4.81 0.67 5.70
CA GLY A 22 5.40 1.71 4.86
C GLY A 22 6.45 1.18 3.90
N ASP A 23 7.30 2.07 3.41
CA ASP A 23 8.19 1.82 2.28
C ASP A 23 9.36 0.90 2.67
N TRP A 24 9.49 -0.29 2.05
CA TRP A 24 10.54 -1.26 2.40
C TRP A 24 11.75 -1.21 1.48
N HIS A 25 11.59 -0.70 0.26
CA HIS A 25 12.66 -0.51 -0.72
C HIS A 25 13.47 -1.79 -1.03
N GLY A 26 12.84 -2.96 -0.93
CA GLY A 26 13.53 -4.25 -1.09
C GLY A 26 14.52 -4.59 0.04
N ASN A 27 14.47 -3.89 1.18
CA ASN A 27 15.34 -4.15 2.32
C ASN A 27 14.97 -5.49 2.97
N THR A 28 15.79 -6.51 2.71
CA THR A 28 15.56 -7.87 3.20
C THR A 28 15.67 -7.99 4.72
N ILE A 29 16.55 -7.19 5.36
CA ILE A 29 16.74 -7.21 6.82
C ILE A 29 15.49 -6.63 7.50
N TRP A 30 14.99 -5.52 6.98
CA TRP A 30 13.78 -4.88 7.50
C TRP A 30 12.55 -5.77 7.30
N MET A 31 12.36 -6.30 6.10
CA MET A 31 11.30 -7.25 5.77
C MET A 31 11.28 -8.43 6.76
N GLU A 32 12.43 -9.07 6.98
CA GLU A 32 12.53 -10.20 7.92
C GLU A 32 12.13 -9.79 9.34
N LYS A 33 12.54 -8.59 9.78
CA LYS A 33 12.19 -8.05 11.10
C LYS A 33 10.67 -7.89 11.24
N VAL A 34 10.01 -7.29 10.25
CA VAL A 34 8.55 -7.09 10.25
C VAL A 34 7.82 -8.43 10.23
N LEU A 35 8.17 -9.34 9.32
CA LEU A 35 7.48 -10.64 9.20
C LEU A 35 7.62 -11.48 10.47
N ARG A 36 8.80 -11.49 11.11
CA ARG A 36 8.98 -12.18 12.39
C ARG A 36 8.17 -11.55 13.51
N ALA A 37 8.11 -10.21 13.57
CA ALA A 37 7.29 -9.52 14.57
C ALA A 37 5.79 -9.82 14.38
N ALA A 38 5.31 -9.76 13.14
CA ALA A 38 3.93 -10.12 12.77
C ALA A 38 3.60 -11.55 13.21
N ALA A 39 4.45 -12.52 12.86
CA ALA A 39 4.29 -13.92 13.24
C ALA A 39 4.30 -14.13 14.76
N ARG A 40 5.25 -13.51 15.49
CA ARG A 40 5.35 -13.60 16.96
C ARG A 40 4.10 -13.06 17.67
N SER A 41 3.48 -12.03 17.10
CA SER A 41 2.28 -11.40 17.65
C SER A 41 0.97 -11.99 17.13
N GLY A 42 1.03 -13.04 16.30
CA GLY A 42 -0.14 -13.75 15.78
C GLY A 42 -0.87 -13.05 14.64
N HIS A 43 -0.34 -11.95 14.09
CA HIS A 43 -0.91 -11.32 12.90
C HIS A 43 -0.74 -12.25 11.69
N LYS A 44 -1.75 -12.25 10.81
CA LYS A 44 -1.78 -13.09 9.61
C LYS A 44 -1.75 -12.30 8.30
N THR A 45 -2.08 -11.02 8.36
CA THR A 45 -2.22 -10.17 7.17
C THR A 45 -1.43 -8.89 7.34
N ILE A 46 -0.74 -8.49 6.28
CA ILE A 46 -0.04 -7.22 6.15
C ILE A 46 -0.55 -6.51 4.91
N ILE A 47 -0.93 -5.24 5.05
CA ILE A 47 -1.13 -4.33 3.92
C ILE A 47 0.12 -3.46 3.76
N HIS A 48 0.68 -3.34 2.57
CA HIS A 48 1.84 -2.49 2.29
C HIS A 48 1.47 -1.33 1.37
N VAL A 49 1.90 -0.11 1.71
CA VAL A 49 1.46 1.13 1.05
C VAL A 49 2.26 1.49 -0.21
N GLY A 50 2.98 0.55 -0.83
CA GLY A 50 3.86 0.82 -1.99
C GLY A 50 5.35 0.85 -1.66
N ASP A 51 6.18 0.92 -2.70
CA ASP A 51 7.65 0.84 -2.65
C ASP A 51 8.16 -0.44 -1.97
N LEU A 52 7.55 -1.56 -2.34
CA LEU A 52 7.95 -2.89 -1.88
C LEU A 52 9.15 -3.44 -2.66
N ALA A 53 9.31 -3.03 -3.93
CA ALA A 53 10.38 -3.41 -4.85
C ALA A 53 10.40 -4.90 -5.25
N VAL A 54 9.23 -5.48 -5.48
CA VAL A 54 9.08 -6.84 -6.02
C VAL A 54 9.14 -6.89 -7.55
N LEU A 55 9.47 -8.07 -8.09
CA LEU A 55 9.64 -8.35 -9.52
C LEU A 55 10.72 -7.49 -10.19
N TRP A 56 11.68 -6.98 -9.41
CA TRP A 56 12.71 -6.05 -9.87
C TRP A 56 13.52 -6.62 -11.05
N PRO A 57 13.90 -5.81 -12.06
CA PRO A 57 14.80 -6.29 -13.11
C PRO A 57 16.13 -6.78 -12.52
N ALA A 58 16.44 -8.06 -12.72
CA ALA A 58 17.66 -8.69 -12.23
C ALA A 58 18.27 -9.57 -13.34
N ALA A 59 19.60 -9.76 -13.30
CA ALA A 59 20.27 -10.66 -14.23
C ALA A 59 19.71 -12.08 -14.11
N ASN A 60 19.43 -12.71 -15.26
CA ASN A 60 18.83 -14.05 -15.36
C ASN A 60 17.50 -14.19 -14.58
N ASP A 61 16.71 -13.11 -14.51
CA ASP A 61 15.43 -13.04 -13.79
C ASP A 61 15.53 -13.49 -12.31
N ASN A 62 16.70 -13.26 -11.70
CA ASN A 62 17.00 -13.67 -10.34
C ASN A 62 16.72 -12.57 -9.30
N ASP A 63 15.49 -12.09 -9.25
CA ASP A 63 15.06 -11.18 -8.19
C ASP A 63 15.09 -11.91 -6.83
N LYS A 64 16.15 -11.63 -6.06
CA LYS A 64 16.39 -12.27 -4.76
C LYS A 64 15.40 -11.80 -3.71
N PHE A 65 15.01 -10.53 -3.72
CA PHE A 65 14.12 -9.98 -2.71
C PHE A 65 12.75 -10.67 -2.80
N THR A 66 12.15 -10.69 -3.99
CA THR A 66 10.85 -11.36 -4.19
C THR A 66 10.91 -12.85 -3.80
N LYS A 67 11.99 -13.56 -4.16
CA LYS A 67 12.15 -14.98 -3.80
C LYS A 67 12.20 -15.18 -2.29
N VAL A 68 12.95 -14.35 -1.56
CA VAL A 68 13.05 -14.45 -0.10
C VAL A 68 11.71 -14.05 0.54
N LEU A 69 11.09 -12.96 0.10
CA LEU A 69 9.80 -12.51 0.61
C LEU A 69 8.74 -13.61 0.50
N LYS A 70 8.56 -14.20 -0.68
CA LYS A 70 7.61 -15.32 -0.89
C LYS A 70 7.85 -16.45 0.10
N ARG A 71 9.10 -16.91 0.21
CA ARG A 71 9.47 -17.99 1.14
C ARG A 71 9.15 -17.63 2.59
N ARG A 72 9.42 -16.40 3.02
CA ARG A 72 9.14 -15.96 4.40
C ARG A 72 7.66 -15.81 4.70
N LEU A 73 6.87 -15.35 3.72
CA LEU A 73 5.41 -15.32 3.83
C LEU A 73 4.85 -16.74 4.01
N ASP A 74 5.36 -17.71 3.24
CA ASP A 74 5.00 -19.13 3.38
C ASP A 74 5.42 -19.70 4.75
N GLU A 75 6.67 -19.48 5.17
CA GLU A 75 7.23 -19.99 6.45
C GLU A 75 6.50 -19.43 7.68
N HIS A 76 6.01 -18.19 7.61
CA HIS A 76 5.33 -17.52 8.71
C HIS A 76 3.79 -17.60 8.63
N ASP A 77 3.24 -18.21 7.58
CA ASP A 77 1.81 -18.24 7.31
C ASP A 77 1.21 -16.81 7.32
N LEU A 78 1.84 -15.92 6.55
CA LEU A 78 1.47 -14.52 6.39
C LEU A 78 1.01 -14.26 4.96
N THR A 79 -0.04 -13.47 4.80
CA THR A 79 -0.46 -12.90 3.52
C THR A 79 -0.11 -11.43 3.48
N LEU A 80 0.52 -10.99 2.39
CA LEU A 80 0.86 -9.59 2.14
C LEU A 80 0.10 -9.10 0.91
N VAL A 81 -0.70 -8.06 1.10
CA VAL A 81 -1.36 -7.31 0.02
C VAL A 81 -0.70 -5.95 -0.10
N PHE A 82 -0.30 -5.53 -1.30
CA PHE A 82 0.35 -4.24 -1.50
C PHE A 82 -0.30 -3.43 -2.62
N VAL A 83 -0.33 -2.10 -2.47
CA VAL A 83 -0.47 -1.19 -3.60
C VAL A 83 0.92 -0.88 -4.15
N ASP A 84 1.02 -0.41 -5.39
CA ASP A 84 2.29 -0.01 -5.98
C ASP A 84 2.70 1.39 -5.49
N GLY A 85 4.00 1.62 -5.29
CA GLY A 85 4.56 2.96 -5.09
C GLY A 85 5.17 3.52 -6.37
N ASN A 86 6.08 4.50 -6.31
CA ASN A 86 6.79 4.99 -7.50
C ASN A 86 8.06 4.18 -7.82
N HIS A 87 8.60 3.47 -6.83
CA HIS A 87 9.73 2.55 -6.99
C HIS A 87 9.25 1.08 -7.03
N ASP A 88 8.25 0.80 -7.86
CA ASP A 88 7.77 -0.55 -8.16
C ASP A 88 7.74 -0.82 -9.67
N VAL A 89 7.74 -2.10 -10.07
CA VAL A 89 7.87 -2.49 -11.49
C VAL A 89 6.51 -2.50 -12.19
N HIS A 90 5.92 -1.32 -12.39
CA HIS A 90 4.53 -1.16 -12.87
C HIS A 90 4.14 -2.01 -14.09
N PRO A 91 4.96 -2.12 -15.17
CA PRO A 91 4.60 -2.96 -16.31
C PRO A 91 4.42 -4.45 -15.94
N LYS A 92 5.22 -4.96 -14.98
CA LYS A 92 5.09 -6.34 -14.50
C LYS A 92 3.87 -6.49 -13.60
N LEU A 93 3.64 -5.54 -12.70
CA LEU A 93 2.48 -5.57 -11.80
C LEU A 93 1.15 -5.54 -12.55
N ARG A 94 1.03 -4.68 -13.58
CA ARG A 94 -0.17 -4.62 -14.43
C ARG A 94 -0.38 -5.86 -15.30
N ALA A 95 0.65 -6.66 -15.51
CA ALA A 95 0.59 -7.89 -16.30
C ALA A 95 0.32 -9.15 -15.45
N LEU A 96 0.20 -9.01 -14.12
CA LEU A 96 -0.09 -10.15 -13.26
C LEU A 96 -1.47 -10.75 -13.56
N PRO A 97 -1.62 -12.08 -13.52
CA PRO A 97 -2.95 -12.69 -13.52
C PRO A 97 -3.70 -12.25 -12.27
N VAL A 98 -5.00 -12.04 -12.43
CA VAL A 98 -5.87 -11.57 -11.35
C VAL A 98 -6.68 -12.74 -10.80
N ASN A 99 -6.77 -12.88 -9.47
CA ASN A 99 -7.61 -13.92 -8.83
C ASN A 99 -9.09 -13.53 -8.83
N GLU A 100 -9.94 -14.40 -8.28
CA GLU A 100 -11.40 -14.18 -8.21
C GLU A 100 -11.77 -12.94 -7.41
N ASP A 101 -10.96 -12.58 -6.41
CA ASP A 101 -11.14 -11.39 -5.58
C ASP A 101 -10.64 -10.10 -6.25
N GLY A 102 -10.00 -10.16 -7.43
CA GLY A 102 -9.52 -8.98 -8.14
C GLY A 102 -8.08 -8.54 -7.81
N PHE A 103 -7.32 -9.35 -7.06
CA PHE A 103 -5.90 -9.10 -6.79
C PHE A 103 -4.98 -9.70 -7.85
N GLY A 104 -3.95 -8.96 -8.25
CA GLY A 104 -2.85 -9.49 -9.06
C GLY A 104 -2.00 -10.48 -8.24
N VAL A 105 -1.71 -11.65 -8.78
CA VAL A 105 -1.10 -12.75 -8.02
C VAL A 105 0.38 -12.95 -8.38
N ILE A 106 1.27 -12.74 -7.40
CA ILE A 106 2.69 -13.17 -7.50
C ILE A 106 2.86 -14.59 -6.94
N ASN A 107 2.17 -14.88 -5.84
CA ASN A 107 1.76 -16.22 -5.38
C ASN A 107 0.58 -16.07 -4.42
N ASP A 108 0.09 -17.18 -3.88
CA ASP A 108 -1.08 -17.26 -2.99
C ASP A 108 -1.01 -16.35 -1.75
N ARG A 109 0.19 -15.87 -1.38
CA ARG A 109 0.44 -15.05 -0.19
C ARG A 109 1.02 -13.67 -0.48
N LEU A 110 1.33 -13.35 -1.73
CA LEU A 110 1.88 -12.06 -2.14
C LEU A 110 1.03 -11.51 -3.29
N LEU A 111 0.17 -10.56 -2.94
CA LEU A 111 -0.91 -10.08 -3.79
C LEU A 111 -0.77 -8.58 -4.03
N TYR A 112 -0.91 -8.18 -5.28
CA TYR A 112 -0.95 -6.78 -5.71
C TYR A 112 -2.42 -6.34 -5.77
N ALA A 113 -2.77 -5.22 -5.13
CA ALA A 113 -4.05 -4.55 -5.26
C ALA A 113 -3.98 -3.49 -6.38
N PRO A 114 -4.56 -3.73 -7.57
CA PRO A 114 -4.47 -2.80 -8.68
C PRO A 114 -5.11 -1.44 -8.36
N ARG A 115 -4.64 -0.37 -8.99
CA ARG A 115 -5.22 0.96 -8.79
C ARG A 115 -6.69 1.01 -9.21
N GLY A 116 -7.54 1.45 -8.29
CA GLY A 116 -8.99 1.45 -8.42
C GLY A 116 -9.65 0.17 -7.91
N HIS A 117 -8.88 -0.83 -7.48
CA HIS A 117 -9.42 -2.04 -6.88
C HIS A 117 -10.09 -1.75 -5.54
N ARG A 118 -11.18 -2.47 -5.27
CA ARG A 118 -11.99 -2.36 -4.06
C ARG A 118 -12.30 -3.76 -3.56
N TRP A 119 -12.21 -3.95 -2.25
CA TRP A 119 -12.52 -5.22 -1.62
C TRP A 119 -13.17 -5.00 -0.25
N ASN A 120 -13.66 -6.08 0.36
CA ASN A 120 -14.21 -6.08 1.70
C ASN A 120 -13.53 -7.15 2.53
N TRP A 121 -13.08 -6.79 3.74
CA TRP A 121 -12.61 -7.74 4.75
C TRP A 121 -13.27 -7.42 6.08
N SER A 122 -13.89 -8.42 6.71
CA SER A 122 -14.52 -8.27 8.03
C SER A 122 -15.51 -7.09 8.08
N GLY A 123 -16.25 -6.85 6.99
CA GLY A 123 -17.19 -5.74 6.85
C GLY A 123 -16.57 -4.38 6.53
N VAL A 124 -15.24 -4.25 6.51
CA VAL A 124 -14.51 -3.01 6.21
C VAL A 124 -14.29 -2.87 4.71
N ARG A 125 -14.72 -1.75 4.12
CA ARG A 125 -14.57 -1.47 2.68
C ARG A 125 -13.23 -0.81 2.41
N PHE A 126 -12.39 -1.49 1.64
CA PHE A 126 -11.08 -1.01 1.24
C PHE A 126 -11.06 -0.51 -0.20
N GLY A 127 -10.14 0.40 -0.48
CA GLY A 127 -9.76 0.80 -1.84
C GLY A 127 -8.25 0.92 -1.98
N ALA A 128 -7.75 0.67 -3.19
CA ALA A 128 -6.34 0.81 -3.55
C ALA A 128 -6.14 1.93 -4.57
N LEU A 129 -5.23 2.86 -4.28
CA LEU A 129 -4.79 3.91 -5.18
C LEU A 129 -3.29 4.13 -5.03
N GLY A 130 -2.51 3.18 -5.55
CA GLY A 130 -1.06 3.26 -5.60
C GLY A 130 -0.52 4.27 -6.61
N GLY A 131 0.80 4.39 -6.66
CA GLY A 131 1.55 5.32 -7.48
C GLY A 131 1.88 6.63 -6.78
N ALA A 132 2.98 7.23 -7.21
CA ALA A 132 3.43 8.56 -6.83
C ALA A 132 4.33 9.16 -7.90
N TYR A 133 4.62 10.45 -7.81
CA TYR A 133 5.59 11.10 -8.68
C TYR A 133 7.01 10.87 -8.12
N SER A 134 7.93 10.30 -8.91
CA SER A 134 9.33 10.18 -8.48
C SER A 134 10.02 11.56 -8.43
N VAL A 135 10.16 12.11 -7.23
CA VAL A 135 10.91 13.36 -6.99
C VAL A 135 12.39 13.27 -7.42
N ASP A 136 12.92 12.06 -7.48
CA ASP A 136 14.30 11.77 -7.86
C ASP A 136 14.45 11.30 -9.33
N ARG A 137 13.37 11.35 -10.13
CA ARG A 137 13.27 10.85 -11.52
C ARG A 137 14.47 11.21 -12.41
N ARG A 138 15.01 12.43 -12.26
CA ARG A 138 16.18 12.91 -13.03
C ARG A 138 17.44 12.06 -12.84
N SER A 139 17.56 11.36 -11.71
CA SER A 139 18.69 10.48 -11.39
C SER A 139 18.44 9.02 -11.78
N ARG A 140 17.22 8.67 -12.21
CA ARG A 140 16.79 7.30 -12.49
C ARG A 140 16.88 6.96 -13.96
N LYS A 141 16.76 5.65 -14.28
CA LYS A 141 16.86 5.11 -15.63
C LYS A 141 15.54 4.46 -16.02
N LEU A 142 14.93 4.95 -17.11
CA LEU A 142 13.70 4.38 -17.68
C LEU A 142 13.83 2.87 -17.91
N GLY A 143 12.84 2.12 -17.42
CA GLY A 143 12.75 0.66 -17.53
C GLY A 143 13.68 -0.11 -16.59
N LYS A 144 14.46 0.58 -15.74
CA LYS A 144 15.40 -0.05 -14.79
C LYS A 144 15.17 0.36 -13.35
N SER A 145 14.97 1.65 -13.11
CA SER A 145 14.76 2.21 -11.76
C SER A 145 13.71 3.32 -11.73
N TRP A 146 13.03 3.51 -12.87
CA TRP A 146 11.92 4.43 -13.09
C TRP A 146 11.06 3.86 -14.22
N TRP A 147 9.73 4.02 -14.15
CA TRP A 147 8.80 3.47 -15.13
C TRP A 147 7.73 4.49 -15.51
N GLU A 148 7.35 4.50 -16.78
CA GLU A 148 6.20 5.27 -17.23
C GLU A 148 4.88 4.78 -16.61
N GLY A 149 4.05 5.73 -16.21
CA GLY A 149 2.78 5.46 -15.54
C GLY A 149 2.93 5.04 -14.09
N GLU A 150 4.01 5.46 -13.41
CA GLU A 150 4.18 5.32 -11.96
C GLU A 150 3.29 6.27 -11.16
N GLU A 151 2.92 7.40 -11.76
CA GLU A 151 2.10 8.44 -11.13
C GLU A 151 0.64 8.01 -11.04
N THR A 152 -0.05 8.37 -9.95
CA THR A 152 -1.53 8.29 -9.92
C THR A 152 -2.12 9.09 -11.08
N SER A 153 -3.08 8.53 -11.82
CA SER A 153 -3.74 9.22 -12.93
C SER A 153 -5.22 9.52 -12.64
N GLU A 154 -5.81 10.46 -13.38
CA GLU A 154 -7.26 10.71 -13.34
C GLU A 154 -8.07 9.45 -13.64
N ALA A 155 -7.60 8.61 -14.58
CA ALA A 155 -8.23 7.35 -14.91
C ALA A 155 -8.26 6.38 -13.72
N ASP A 156 -7.23 6.39 -12.87
CA ASP A 156 -7.19 5.58 -11.65
C ASP A 156 -8.20 6.07 -10.61
N VAL A 157 -8.33 7.40 -10.45
CA VAL A 157 -9.36 8.02 -9.58
C VAL A 157 -10.77 7.69 -10.09
N CYS A 158 -11.01 7.78 -11.40
CA CYS A 158 -12.28 7.39 -12.00
C CYS A 158 -12.58 5.89 -11.81
N ARG A 159 -11.57 5.03 -11.95
CA ARG A 159 -11.72 3.58 -11.75
C ARG A 159 -12.03 3.24 -10.29
N LEU A 160 -11.40 3.94 -9.34
CA LEU A 160 -11.77 3.85 -7.93
C LEU A 160 -13.23 4.27 -7.74
N GLY A 161 -13.69 5.34 -8.40
CA GLY A 161 -15.10 5.76 -8.35
C GLY A 161 -15.53 6.35 -6.99
N PRO A 162 -16.79 6.77 -6.85
CA PRO A 162 -17.26 7.59 -5.72
C PRO A 162 -17.83 6.80 -4.52
N GLY A 163 -17.80 5.47 -4.56
CA GLY A 163 -18.37 4.67 -3.47
C GLY A 163 -17.63 4.91 -2.16
N ARG A 164 -18.38 5.11 -1.06
CA ARG A 164 -17.77 5.34 0.26
C ARG A 164 -16.85 4.18 0.65
N LEU A 165 -15.69 4.53 1.20
CA LEU A 165 -14.71 3.59 1.74
C LEU A 165 -14.63 3.74 3.26
N ASP A 166 -14.12 2.72 3.93
CA ASP A 166 -13.72 2.81 5.33
C ASP A 166 -12.21 3.05 5.41
N VAL A 167 -11.45 2.37 4.57
CA VAL A 167 -9.99 2.50 4.45
C VAL A 167 -9.58 2.70 2.99
N LEU A 168 -8.74 3.69 2.73
CA LEU A 168 -8.09 3.89 1.43
C LEU A 168 -6.58 3.72 1.59
N ILE A 169 -6.00 2.79 0.84
CA ILE A 169 -4.56 2.57 0.79
C ILE A 169 -4.00 3.31 -0.42
N THR A 170 -3.08 4.23 -0.17
CA THR A 170 -2.38 4.99 -1.20
C THR A 170 -0.89 4.85 -1.00
N HIS A 171 -0.09 5.18 -2.01
CA HIS A 171 1.33 5.42 -1.78
C HIS A 171 1.61 6.90 -1.56
N GLU A 172 1.17 7.73 -2.50
CA GLU A 172 1.26 9.18 -2.40
C GLU A 172 0.33 9.74 -1.30
N VAL A 173 0.78 10.80 -0.63
CA VAL A 173 0.06 11.48 0.46
C VAL A 173 -0.90 12.52 -0.11
N PRO A 174 -2.20 12.52 0.25
CA PRO A 174 -3.16 13.49 -0.29
C PRO A 174 -2.74 14.94 -0.05
N ALA A 175 -2.98 15.81 -1.03
CA ALA A 175 -2.78 17.24 -0.87
C ALA A 175 -3.65 17.79 0.27
N GLY A 176 -3.08 18.70 1.09
CA GLY A 176 -3.72 19.21 2.31
C GLY A 176 -3.16 18.61 3.60
N ILE A 177 -2.40 17.52 3.50
CA ILE A 177 -1.55 17.03 4.59
C ILE A 177 -0.14 17.60 4.40
N ASP A 178 0.44 18.22 5.41
CA ASP A 178 1.82 18.69 5.27
C ASP A 178 2.80 17.52 5.25
N VAL A 179 3.81 17.59 4.38
CA VAL A 179 4.91 16.61 4.28
C VAL A 179 6.20 17.35 3.99
N VAL A 180 7.32 16.80 4.45
CA VAL A 180 8.64 17.41 4.28
C VAL A 180 9.46 16.52 3.37
N SER A 181 10.12 17.12 2.39
CA SER A 181 11.07 16.42 1.53
C SER A 181 12.34 16.04 2.31
N GLU A 182 12.84 14.82 2.10
CA GLU A 182 14.11 14.36 2.67
C GLU A 182 15.35 15.04 2.06
N PHE A 183 15.22 15.66 0.88
CA PHE A 183 16.31 16.42 0.26
C PHE A 183 16.67 17.65 1.10
N SER A 184 17.91 17.71 1.59
CA SER A 184 18.37 18.73 2.56
C SER A 184 18.26 20.19 2.10
N PHE A 185 18.17 20.42 0.78
CA PHE A 185 17.99 21.75 0.19
C PHE A 185 16.57 21.98 -0.35
N GLY A 186 15.64 21.11 0.00
CA GLY A 186 14.30 21.06 -0.60
C GLY A 186 14.32 20.54 -2.03
N LEU A 187 13.12 20.43 -2.61
CA LEU A 187 12.95 20.05 -4.01
C LEU A 187 13.07 21.29 -4.91
N PRO A 188 13.64 21.16 -6.12
CA PRO A 188 13.48 22.19 -7.13
C PRO A 188 11.99 22.48 -7.36
N LYS A 189 11.61 23.76 -7.42
CA LYS A 189 10.21 24.21 -7.50
C LYS A 189 9.36 23.47 -8.54
N VAL A 190 9.92 23.16 -9.71
CA VAL A 190 9.22 22.42 -10.76
C VAL A 190 8.85 20.99 -10.33
N ILE A 191 9.77 20.30 -9.63
CA ILE A 191 9.56 18.95 -9.09
C ILE A 191 8.53 18.99 -7.97
N GLU A 192 8.63 20.00 -7.09
CA GLU A 192 7.64 20.22 -6.04
C GLU A 192 6.22 20.44 -6.60
N GLN A 193 6.09 21.21 -7.68
CA GLN A 193 4.81 21.45 -8.36
C GLN A 193 4.23 20.19 -9.00
N GLU A 194 5.06 19.37 -9.65
CA GLU A 194 4.62 18.12 -10.28
C GLU A 194 4.22 17.08 -9.22
N ALA A 195 5.02 16.92 -8.17
CA ALA A 195 4.66 16.09 -7.03
C ALA A 195 3.35 16.56 -6.39
N TYR A 196 3.19 17.86 -6.16
CA TYR A 196 1.95 18.41 -5.62
C TYR A 196 0.74 18.17 -6.53
N ALA A 197 0.92 18.22 -7.85
CA ALA A 197 -0.15 17.90 -8.80
C ALA A 197 -0.63 16.45 -8.66
N ASN A 198 0.28 15.49 -8.46
CA ASN A 198 -0.11 14.10 -8.19
C ASN A 198 -0.90 13.96 -6.88
N ARG A 199 -0.46 14.67 -5.84
CA ARG A 199 -1.14 14.72 -4.53
C ARG A 199 -2.56 15.29 -4.61
N LEU A 200 -2.84 16.19 -5.56
CA LEU A 200 -4.20 16.70 -5.79
C LEU A 200 -5.14 15.59 -6.28
N LEU A 201 -4.67 14.67 -7.13
CA LEU A 201 -5.48 13.54 -7.60
C LEU A 201 -5.84 12.59 -6.45
N VAL A 202 -4.88 12.31 -5.57
CA VAL A 202 -5.13 11.50 -4.36
C VAL A 202 -6.12 12.21 -3.44
N ARG A 203 -6.00 13.54 -3.26
CA ARG A 203 -6.99 14.32 -2.50
C ARG A 203 -8.38 14.20 -3.11
N ASP A 204 -8.50 14.23 -4.43
CA ASP A 204 -9.80 14.10 -5.09
C ASP A 204 -10.38 12.69 -4.90
N ALA A 205 -9.56 11.64 -4.92
CA ALA A 205 -10.00 10.30 -4.54
C ALA A 205 -10.52 10.23 -3.09
N VAL A 206 -9.82 10.86 -2.14
CA VAL A 206 -10.26 10.97 -0.74
C VAL A 206 -11.60 11.71 -0.64
N ARG A 207 -11.77 12.82 -1.36
CA ARG A 207 -13.04 13.57 -1.40
C ARG A 207 -14.18 12.77 -2.01
N ASN A 208 -13.90 12.02 -3.07
CA ASN A 208 -14.90 11.22 -3.78
C ASN A 208 -15.35 10.00 -2.97
N THR A 209 -14.49 9.46 -2.10
CA THR A 209 -14.75 8.20 -1.37
C THR A 209 -14.96 8.37 0.12
N GLU A 210 -14.71 9.56 0.67
CA GLU A 210 -14.86 9.91 2.09
C GLU A 210 -14.41 8.81 3.07
N PRO A 211 -13.18 8.27 2.92
CA PRO A 211 -12.71 7.19 3.77
C PRO A 211 -12.57 7.66 5.22
N ARG A 212 -12.77 6.76 6.18
CA ARG A 212 -12.48 7.06 7.58
C ARG A 212 -10.98 7.15 7.81
N LEU A 213 -10.22 6.23 7.21
CA LEU A 213 -8.77 6.15 7.30
C LEU A 213 -8.11 6.16 5.92
N VAL A 214 -6.99 6.87 5.79
CA VAL A 214 -6.07 6.79 4.65
C VAL A 214 -4.71 6.37 5.16
N PHE A 215 -4.08 5.40 4.52
CA PHE A 215 -2.69 5.04 4.78
C PHE A 215 -1.84 5.35 3.55
N SER A 216 -0.70 6.02 3.77
CA SER A 216 0.21 6.50 2.71
C SER A 216 1.67 6.26 3.10
N GLY A 217 2.58 6.28 2.14
CA GLY A 217 4.04 6.22 2.34
C GLY A 217 4.72 7.39 1.63
N HIS A 218 5.70 7.09 0.79
CA HIS A 218 6.41 7.94 -0.18
C HIS A 218 7.29 9.05 0.41
N TRP A 219 6.81 9.77 1.42
CA TRP A 219 7.51 10.92 1.99
C TRP A 219 8.45 10.57 3.14
N HIS A 220 8.63 9.26 3.41
CA HIS A 220 9.56 8.74 4.42
C HIS A 220 9.42 9.46 5.76
N GLN A 221 8.21 9.51 6.31
CA GLN A 221 7.97 10.11 7.63
C GLN A 221 6.73 9.53 8.29
N ARG A 222 6.80 9.31 9.61
CA ARG A 222 5.61 8.97 10.39
C ARG A 222 4.81 10.24 10.69
N ARG A 223 3.58 10.33 10.20
CA ARG A 223 2.67 11.45 10.50
C ARG A 223 1.22 11.00 10.60
N SER A 224 0.47 11.56 11.54
CA SER A 224 -0.99 11.45 11.55
C SER A 224 -1.61 12.83 11.51
N ALA A 225 -2.60 13.03 10.65
CA ALA A 225 -3.28 14.30 10.50
C ALA A 225 -4.72 14.10 10.03
N LEU A 226 -5.59 15.07 10.32
CA LEU A 226 -6.94 15.10 9.74
C LEU A 226 -6.89 15.80 8.39
N MET A 227 -7.61 15.25 7.42
CA MET A 227 -7.86 15.96 6.17
C MET A 227 -8.61 17.27 6.45
N PRO A 228 -8.18 18.40 5.87
CA PRO A 228 -8.86 19.67 6.06
C PRO A 228 -10.36 19.60 5.73
N ASN A 229 -11.20 20.02 6.69
CA ASN A 229 -12.66 20.04 6.58
C ASN A 229 -13.31 18.66 6.34
N MET A 230 -12.63 17.57 6.70
CA MET A 230 -13.15 16.21 6.58
C MET A 230 -12.96 15.43 7.89
N GLY A 231 -13.75 14.37 8.08
CA GLY A 231 -13.57 13.41 9.17
C GLY A 231 -12.53 12.33 8.90
N THR A 232 -11.81 12.42 7.78
CA THR A 232 -10.81 11.44 7.35
C THR A 232 -9.50 11.63 8.09
N GLN A 233 -9.00 10.58 8.73
CA GLN A 233 -7.68 10.54 9.33
C GLN A 233 -6.66 9.95 8.34
N VAL A 234 -5.56 10.65 8.12
CA VAL A 234 -4.45 10.21 7.26
C VAL A 234 -3.28 9.78 8.12
N HIS A 235 -2.77 8.59 7.87
CA HIS A 235 -1.58 8.01 8.46
C HIS A 235 -0.51 7.85 7.39
N VAL A 236 0.50 8.72 7.43
CA VAL A 236 1.72 8.57 6.66
C VAL A 236 2.66 7.66 7.43
N LEU A 237 3.16 6.62 6.76
CA LEU A 237 4.09 5.63 7.27
C LEU A 237 5.50 5.98 6.81
N HIS A 238 6.48 5.68 7.67
CA HIS A 238 7.88 5.92 7.37
C HIS A 238 8.46 4.84 6.44
N MET A 239 9.74 4.96 6.13
CA MET A 239 10.49 3.95 5.37
C MET A 239 11.17 2.96 6.31
N ASP A 240 11.71 1.89 5.73
CA ASP A 240 12.55 0.91 6.41
C ASP A 240 13.61 1.57 7.30
N GLN A 241 13.95 0.91 8.41
CA GLN A 241 14.93 1.36 9.41
C GLN A 241 14.44 2.46 10.37
N PHE A 242 13.26 3.03 10.14
CA PHE A 242 12.69 4.07 11.00
C PHE A 242 11.42 3.62 11.73
N GLU A 243 11.20 4.17 12.93
CA GLU A 243 9.96 3.97 13.67
C GLU A 243 8.77 4.55 12.92
N GLY A 244 7.60 3.94 13.12
CA GLY A 244 6.37 4.35 12.44
C GLY A 244 6.29 3.95 10.97
N ASN A 245 7.18 3.06 10.49
CA ASN A 245 6.96 2.32 9.25
C ASN A 245 5.81 1.31 9.37
N VAL A 246 5.54 0.77 10.56
CA VAL A 246 4.48 -0.22 10.78
C VAL A 246 3.49 0.25 11.85
N VAL A 247 2.21 0.09 11.59
CA VAL A 247 1.11 0.29 12.54
C VAL A 247 0.18 -0.92 12.52
N ALA A 248 -0.56 -1.14 13.61
CA ALA A 248 -1.63 -2.13 13.65
C ALA A 248 -2.99 -1.43 13.48
N LEU A 249 -3.86 -2.05 12.69
CA LEU A 249 -5.22 -1.60 12.40
C LEU A 249 -6.22 -2.66 12.87
N ASN A 250 -7.11 -2.27 13.78
CA ASN A 250 -8.23 -3.10 14.21
C ASN A 250 -9.43 -2.88 13.30
N LEU A 251 -9.92 -3.93 12.62
CA LEU A 251 -11.01 -3.79 11.63
C LEU A 251 -12.38 -3.56 12.27
N LYS A 252 -12.60 -4.00 13.52
CA LYS A 252 -13.87 -3.80 14.23
C LYS A 252 -14.06 -2.35 14.67
N THR A 253 -13.00 -1.69 15.12
CA THR A 253 -13.06 -0.32 15.67
C THR A 253 -12.55 0.74 14.69
N LEU A 254 -11.77 0.34 13.68
CA LEU A 254 -10.88 1.20 12.89
C LEU A 254 -9.89 1.98 13.77
N GLY A 255 -9.51 1.41 14.91
CA GLY A 255 -8.45 1.94 15.76
C GLY A 255 -7.08 1.66 15.15
N VAL A 256 -6.22 2.67 15.11
CA VAL A 256 -4.82 2.58 14.66
C VAL A 256 -3.88 2.77 15.83
N ARG A 257 -2.90 1.88 15.96
CA ARG A 257 -1.90 1.93 17.04
C ARG A 257 -0.51 1.72 16.50
N GLU A 258 0.47 2.42 17.09
CA GLU A 258 1.88 2.22 16.73
C GLU A 258 2.29 0.77 17.00
N TYR A 259 3.17 0.26 16.13
CA TYR A 259 3.68 -1.10 16.21
C TYR A 259 5.21 -1.06 16.25
N PRO A 260 5.81 -0.91 17.45
CA PRO A 260 7.26 -0.92 17.59
C PRO A 260 7.83 -2.28 17.20
N LEU A 261 8.93 -2.25 16.45
CA LEU A 261 9.65 -3.46 16.03
C LEU A 261 10.83 -3.65 16.99
N ASP A 262 10.62 -4.45 18.03
CA ASP A 262 11.67 -4.89 18.96
C ASP A 262 12.51 -6.05 18.38
#